data_AF-A0A7S3EM01-F1
#
_entry.id   AF-A0A7S3EM01-F1
#
_cell.length_a   1.000
_cell.length_b   1.000
_cell.length_c   1.000
_cell.angle_alpha   90.00
_cell.angle_beta   90.00
_cell.angle_gamma   90.00
#
_symmetry.space_group_name_H-M   'P 1'
#
loop_
_entity.id
_entity.type
_entity.pdbx_description
1 polymer ?
#
loop_
_entity_poly.entity_id
_entity_poly.type
_entity_poly.pdbx_seq_one_letter_code
_entity_poly.pdbx_strand_id
1 'polypeptide(L)'
;MFPSMIGVSLRDSKGVPQVKSVTGNKILRILKANGLAPEIPEDLYFLIKKAIAVRKHLQTNRKDKDSKFRLILIESRIHRLSRYYKSTKQLPASWKYGTAVIA
;
A
#
# COMPACT_ATOMS: atom_id res chain seq x y z
N MET A 1 0.46 -7.41 10.91
CA MET A 1 1.70 -6.61 10.70
C MET A 1 2.01 -6.59 9.21
N PHE A 2 2.48 -5.46 8.66
CA PHE A 2 2.79 -5.40 7.23
C PHE A 2 4.12 -6.10 6.89
N PRO A 3 4.28 -6.67 5.68
CA PRO A 3 5.52 -7.31 5.25
C PRO A 3 6.79 -6.48 5.48
N SER A 4 6.74 -5.17 5.24
CA SER A 4 7.88 -4.27 5.48
C SER A 4 8.27 -4.21 6.97
N MET A 5 7.29 -4.05 7.86
CA MET A 5 7.50 -3.98 9.31
C MET A 5 8.01 -5.31 9.88
N ILE A 6 7.57 -6.45 9.33
CA ILE A 6 8.08 -7.77 9.69
C ILE A 6 9.58 -7.84 9.38
N GLY A 7 10.01 -7.38 8.19
CA GLY A 7 11.42 -7.34 7.82
C GLY A 7 12.27 -6.49 8.77
N VAL A 8 11.76 -5.32 9.16
CA VAL A 8 12.43 -4.42 10.14
C VAL A 8 12.56 -5.11 11.50
N SER A 9 11.47 -5.70 12.02
CA SER A 9 11.50 -6.39 13.31
C SER A 9 12.43 -7.61 13.32
N LEU A 10 12.48 -8.37 12.23
CA LEU A 10 13.40 -9.51 12.09
C LEU A 10 14.87 -9.06 12.08
N ARG A 11 15.17 -7.94 11.43
CA ARG A 11 16.53 -7.39 11.40
C ARG A 11 16.93 -6.84 12.77
N ASP A 12 16.08 -6.01 13.37
CA ASP A 12 16.46 -5.20 14.53
C ASP A 12 16.28 -5.96 15.85
N SER A 13 15.24 -6.81 15.98
CA SER A 13 14.96 -7.57 17.21
C SER A 13 15.46 -9.02 17.18
N LYS A 14 15.62 -9.61 16.00
CA LYS A 14 15.98 -11.03 15.83
C LYS A 14 17.31 -11.25 15.11
N GLY A 15 18.00 -10.18 14.71
CA GLY A 15 19.32 -10.26 14.08
C GLY A 15 19.34 -10.92 12.69
N VAL A 16 18.20 -10.97 11.98
CA VAL A 16 18.11 -11.58 10.64
C VAL A 16 18.20 -10.48 9.58
N PRO A 17 19.37 -10.26 8.94
CA PRO A 17 19.55 -9.14 8.01
C PRO A 17 18.80 -9.31 6.68
N GLN A 18 18.70 -10.55 6.18
CA GLN A 18 18.02 -10.87 4.92
C GLN A 18 17.25 -12.19 5.04
N VAL A 19 15.92 -12.11 5.06
CA VAL A 19 15.03 -13.29 5.17
C VAL A 19 15.21 -14.26 4.00
N LYS A 20 15.47 -13.75 2.79
CA LYS A 20 15.65 -14.58 1.59
C LYS A 20 16.89 -15.48 1.70
N SER A 21 17.97 -15.00 2.31
CA SER A 21 19.20 -15.78 2.44
C SER A 21 19.04 -16.95 3.40
N VAL A 22 18.22 -16.77 4.45
CA VAL A 22 17.98 -17.80 5.46
C VAL A 22 16.92 -18.82 5.01
N THR A 23 15.85 -18.35 4.37
CA THR A 23 14.67 -19.17 4.07
C THR A 23 14.52 -19.55 2.60
N GLY A 24 15.38 -19.02 1.72
CA GLY A 24 15.27 -19.16 0.26
C GLY A 24 14.15 -18.33 -0.40
N ASN A 25 13.17 -17.83 0.38
CA ASN A 25 11.99 -17.14 -0.11
C ASN A 25 11.84 -15.71 0.44
N LYS A 26 11.10 -14.86 -0.29
CA LYS A 26 10.77 -13.51 0.17
C LYS A 26 9.60 -13.56 1.16
N ILE A 27 9.57 -12.62 2.11
CA ILE A 27 8.51 -12.48 3.14
C ILE A 27 7.11 -12.58 2.55
N LEU A 28 6.83 -11.84 1.47
CA LEU A 28 5.50 -11.83 0.83
C LEU A 28 5.11 -13.20 0.25
N ARG A 29 6.07 -14.00 -0.25
CA ARG A 29 5.80 -15.36 -0.73
C ARG A 29 5.49 -16.31 0.43
N ILE A 30 6.23 -16.20 1.53
CA ILE A 30 6.00 -16.99 2.74
C ILE A 30 4.59 -16.70 3.28
N LEU A 31 4.20 -15.43 3.36
CA LEU A 31 2.86 -15.03 3.81
C LEU A 31 1.75 -15.56 2.88
N LYS A 32 1.96 -15.53 1.56
CA LYS A 32 1.00 -16.08 0.59
C LYS A 32 0.85 -17.59 0.74
N ALA A 33 1.95 -18.32 0.91
CA ALA A 33 1.92 -19.77 1.10
C ALA A 33 1.16 -20.18 2.38
N ASN A 34 1.21 -19.35 3.41
CA ASN A 34 0.51 -19.58 4.68
C ASN A 34 -0.92 -18.98 4.73
N GLY A 35 -1.42 -18.39 3.63
CA GLY A 35 -2.74 -17.77 3.60
C GLY A 35 -2.88 -16.50 4.45
N LEU A 36 -1.77 -15.92 4.93
CA LEU A 36 -1.73 -14.72 5.78
C LEU A 36 -1.38 -13.45 4.99
N ALA A 37 -1.41 -13.52 3.66
CA ALA A 37 -1.10 -12.38 2.81
C ALA A 37 -2.25 -11.37 2.82
N PRO A 38 -1.94 -10.05 2.85
CA PRO A 38 -2.96 -9.03 2.73
C PRO A 38 -3.60 -9.08 1.33
N GLU A 39 -4.93 -8.91 1.26
CA GLU A 39 -5.68 -8.88 0.00
C GLU A 39 -5.28 -7.71 -0.90
N ILE A 40 -5.02 -6.55 -0.27
CA ILE A 40 -4.54 -5.35 -0.96
C ILE A 40 -3.02 -5.26 -0.75
N PRO A 41 -2.24 -5.07 -1.81
CA PRO A 41 -0.80 -4.78 -1.69
C PRO A 41 -0.53 -3.61 -0.75
N GLU A 42 0.49 -3.77 0.09
CA GLU A 42 0.85 -2.83 1.16
C GLU A 42 1.08 -1.40 0.64
N ASP A 43 1.80 -1.28 -0.47
CA ASP A 43 2.11 -0.01 -1.13
C ASP A 43 0.86 0.74 -1.61
N LEU A 44 -0.10 0.02 -2.21
CA LEU A 44 -1.37 0.56 -2.63
C LEU A 44 -2.21 1.00 -1.42
N TYR A 45 -2.25 0.17 -0.37
CA TYR A 45 -2.93 0.49 0.88
C TYR A 45 -2.42 1.80 1.51
N PHE A 46 -1.11 1.97 1.64
CA PHE A 46 -0.54 3.17 2.25
C PHE A 46 -0.73 4.44 1.42
N LEU A 47 -0.76 4.34 0.08
CA LEU A 47 -1.09 5.48 -0.77
C LEU A 47 -2.55 5.89 -0.62
N ILE A 48 -3.47 4.93 -0.57
CA ILE A 48 -4.89 5.20 -0.31
C ILE A 48 -5.07 5.84 1.07
N LYS A 49 -4.43 5.30 2.11
CA LYS A 49 -4.45 5.88 3.46
C LYS A 49 -3.96 7.32 3.49
N LYS A 50 -2.87 7.62 2.75
CA LYS A 50 -2.36 8.99 2.61
C LYS A 50 -3.36 9.90 1.88
N ALA A 51 -3.98 9.42 0.80
CA ALA A 51 -4.98 10.19 0.06
C ALA A 51 -6.20 10.55 0.93
N ILE A 52 -6.69 9.60 1.74
CA ILE A 52 -7.80 9.83 2.68
C ILE A 52 -7.43 10.91 3.71
N ALA A 53 -6.23 10.86 4.28
CA ALA A 53 -5.77 11.86 5.24
C ALA A 53 -5.71 13.26 4.63
N VAL A 54 -5.18 13.38 3.41
CA VAL A 54 -5.12 14.68 2.69
C VAL A 54 -6.52 15.17 2.32
N ARG A 55 -7.44 14.28 1.91
CA ARG A 55 -8.84 14.65 1.64
C ARG A 55 -9.53 15.17 2.90
N LYS A 56 -9.34 14.52 4.05
CA LYS A 56 -9.88 14.97 5.34
C LYS A 56 -9.33 16.35 5.72
N HIS A 57 -8.03 16.59 5.53
CA HIS A 57 -7.43 17.91 5.75
C HIS A 57 -8.04 19.00 4.86
N LEU A 58 -8.25 18.71 3.58
CA LEU A 58 -8.82 19.65 2.60
C LEU A 58 -10.31 19.94 2.79
N GLN A 59 -11.06 19.07 3.49
CA GLN A 59 -12.47 19.33 3.82
C GLN A 59 -12.60 20.58 4.71
N THR A 60 -11.70 20.73 5.68
CA THR A 60 -11.61 21.90 6.57
C THR A 60 -10.82 23.04 5.93
N ASN A 61 -9.67 22.72 5.30
CA ASN A 61 -8.73 23.71 4.76
C ASN A 61 -8.88 23.89 3.24
N ARG A 62 -10.05 24.36 2.80
CA ARG A 62 -10.41 24.41 1.36
C ARG A 62 -9.52 25.33 0.51
N LYS A 63 -8.82 26.28 1.12
CA LYS A 63 -7.93 27.24 0.43
C LYS A 63 -6.49 26.71 0.24
N ASP A 64 -6.15 25.56 0.82
CA ASP A 64 -4.83 24.96 0.70
C ASP A 64 -4.61 24.35 -0.71
N LYS A 65 -4.02 25.16 -1.58
CA LYS A 65 -3.74 24.79 -2.98
C LYS A 65 -2.61 23.75 -3.09
N ASP A 66 -1.63 23.77 -2.19
CA ASP A 66 -0.50 22.83 -2.22
C ASP A 66 -0.98 21.42 -1.86
N SER A 67 -1.76 21.27 -0.79
CA SER A 67 -2.35 19.98 -0.41
C SER A 67 -3.29 19.45 -1.49
N LYS A 68 -4.03 20.33 -2.18
CA LYS A 68 -4.88 19.94 -3.33
C LYS A 68 -4.05 19.41 -4.49
N PHE A 69 -2.95 20.07 -4.83
CA PHE A 69 -2.02 19.60 -5.86
C PHE A 69 -1.39 18.25 -5.48
N ARG A 70 -0.93 18.11 -4.23
CA ARG A 70 -0.37 16.85 -3.72
C ARG A 70 -1.39 15.71 -3.73
N LEU A 71 -2.67 15.97 -3.44
CA LEU A 71 -3.74 14.97 -3.55
C LEU A 71 -3.84 14.42 -4.99
N ILE A 72 -3.84 15.29 -5.99
CA ILE A 72 -3.87 14.89 -7.42
C ILE A 72 -2.68 13.99 -7.76
N LEU A 73 -1.48 14.31 -7.28
CA LEU A 73 -0.29 13.48 -7.49
C LEU A 73 -0.42 12.10 -6.83
N ILE A 74 -0.94 12.05 -5.60
CA ILE A 74 -1.15 10.78 -4.88
C ILE A 74 -2.18 9.93 -5.62
N GLU A 75 -3.32 10.50 -6.03
CA GLU A 75 -4.36 9.80 -6.78
C GLU A 75 -3.83 9.29 -8.13
N SER A 76 -3.00 10.08 -8.82
CA SER A 76 -2.33 9.65 -10.05
C SER A 76 -1.42 8.43 -9.83
N ARG A 77 -0.70 8.38 -8.69
CA ARG A 77 0.13 7.22 -8.32
C ARG A 77 -0.73 5.98 -7.99
N ILE A 78 -1.85 6.16 -7.29
CA ILE A 78 -2.80 5.09 -6.98
C ILE A 78 -3.33 4.46 -8.27
N HIS A 79 -3.77 5.28 -9.24
CA HIS A 79 -4.27 4.78 -10.53
C HIS A 79 -3.20 4.00 -11.31
N ARG A 80 -1.95 4.49 -11.32
CA ARG A 80 -0.82 3.78 -11.97
C ARG A 80 -0.54 2.43 -11.32
N LEU A 81 -0.49 2.36 -10.00
CA LEU A 81 -0.24 1.11 -9.28
C LEU A 81 -1.42 0.14 -9.39
N SER A 82 -2.65 0.63 -9.32
CA SER A 82 -3.84 -0.18 -9.55
C SER A 82 -3.78 -0.85 -10.93
N ARG A 83 -3.41 -0.11 -11.99
CA ARG A 83 -3.25 -0.67 -13.34
C ARG A 83 -2.22 -1.81 -13.37
N TYR A 84 -1.07 -1.61 -12.72
CA TYR A 84 -0.02 -2.63 -12.61
C TYR A 84 -0.48 -3.88 -11.85
N TYR A 85 -1.19 -3.72 -10.73
CA TYR A 85 -1.66 -4.87 -9.96
C TYR A 85 -2.82 -5.62 -10.63
N LYS A 86 -3.62 -4.93 -11.43
CA LYS A 86 -4.62 -5.57 -12.31
C LYS A 86 -3.95 -6.41 -13.40
N SER A 87 -2.94 -5.88 -14.09
CA SER A 87 -2.25 -6.63 -15.14
C SER A 87 -1.50 -7.85 -14.60
N THR A 88 -0.98 -7.77 -13.39
CA THR A 88 -0.29 -8.88 -12.70
C THR A 88 -1.23 -9.82 -11.95
N LYS A 89 -2.56 -9.67 -12.08
CA LYS A 89 -3.61 -10.48 -11.42
C LYS A 89 -3.52 -10.51 -9.88
N GLN A 90 -2.86 -9.52 -9.29
CA GLN A 90 -2.81 -9.36 -7.83
C GLN A 90 -4.01 -8.58 -7.30
N LEU A 91 -4.72 -7.86 -8.18
CA LEU A 91 -5.99 -7.19 -7.90
C LEU A 91 -7.08 -7.71 -8.85
N PRO A 92 -8.35 -7.79 -8.40
CA PRO A 92 -9.47 -8.05 -9.29
C PRO A 92 -9.57 -7.01 -10.42
N ALA A 93 -9.95 -7.44 -11.62
CA ALA A 93 -10.13 -6.53 -12.75
C ALA A 93 -11.21 -5.46 -12.48
N SER A 94 -12.24 -5.84 -11.73
CA SER A 94 -13.34 -4.99 -11.27
C SER A 94 -12.94 -3.98 -10.19
N TRP A 95 -11.76 -4.12 -9.58
CA TRP A 95 -11.33 -3.22 -8.51
C TRP A 95 -11.26 -1.78 -9.02
N LYS A 96 -11.91 -0.83 -8.36
CA LYS A 96 -11.83 0.59 -8.70
C LYS A 96 -11.51 1.39 -7.45
N TYR A 97 -10.59 2.34 -7.59
CA TYR A 97 -10.41 3.38 -6.59
C TYR A 97 -11.57 4.37 -6.73
N GLY A 98 -12.56 4.25 -5.86
CA GLY A 98 -13.71 5.15 -5.81
C GLY A 98 -13.55 6.14 -4.67
N THR A 99 -13.63 7.43 -5.00
CA THR A 99 -13.58 8.53 -4.01
C THR A 99 -14.78 8.54 -3.04
N ALA A 100 -15.88 7.88 -3.41
CA ALA A 100 -17.13 7.78 -2.65
C ALA A 100 -17.23 6.55 -1.72
N VAL A 101 -16.38 5.53 -1.89
CA VAL A 101 -16.49 4.26 -1.13
C VAL A 101 -15.88 4.39 0.28
N ILE A 102 -15.32 5.56 0.62
CA ILE A 102 -14.58 5.80 1.86
C ILE A 102 -15.06 7.10 2.55
N ALA A 103 -16.33 7.47 2.32
CA ALA A 103 -17.03 8.53 3.05
C ALA A 103 -17.90 7.93 4.15
#